data_AF-A0A5E7F5Z5-F1
#
_entry.id   AF-A0A5E7F5Z5-F1
#
_cell.length_a   1.000
_cell.length_b   1.000
_cell.length_c   1.000
_cell.angle_alpha   90.00
_cell.angle_beta   90.00
_cell.angle_gamma   90.00
#
_symmetry.space_group_name_H-M   'P 1'
#
loop_
_entity.id
_entity.type
_entity.pdbx_description
1 polymer ?
#
loop_
_entity_poly.entity_id
_entity_poly.type
_entity_poly.pdbx_seq_one_letter_code
_entity_poly.pdbx_strand_id
1 'polypeptide(L)'
;MIQITLPDGSLREYDQPLTVHEIAASIGLGLASAAVAGRVNGVLVDCEYMVQANARVSIVTPQEPDGLEILRRSCTLMLAMAVKQLHPHAQMRVGSALGDGFFCEFAVERALAATDLPLIEARMQSLAATNHSIRRRATSSSENLSLYRLGDTEYWTTGPHVPTTKVLQAFALDHISGTLQQRVYGTCWSSHQELQYWRLPAHVMVVSMDDRQATYAHAVTETLRRGGVRALADLRNEKVRYKIRQHSQTVPYLVVVGEKEQAGGFVSVRSNSGEDFGRMKVEAVCEWLSQPGIAGV
;
A
#
# COMPACT_ATOMS: atom_id res chain seq x y z
N MET A 1 -1.32 -17.22 -34.19
CA MET A 1 -0.21 -16.32 -33.82
C MET A 1 -0.79 -15.16 -33.05
N ILE A 2 -0.32 -14.94 -31.82
CA ILE A 2 -0.71 -13.86 -30.92
C ILE A 2 0.38 -12.79 -31.00
N GLN A 3 -0.02 -11.55 -31.26
CA GLN A 3 0.87 -10.40 -31.33
C GLN A 3 0.77 -9.58 -30.04
N ILE A 4 1.89 -9.46 -29.34
CA ILE A 4 2.02 -8.68 -28.11
C ILE A 4 2.79 -7.40 -28.41
N THR A 5 2.16 -6.26 -28.15
CA THR A 5 2.80 -4.94 -28.23
C THR A 5 3.36 -4.55 -26.86
N LEU A 6 4.66 -4.29 -26.78
CA LEU A 6 5.34 -3.85 -25.57
C LEU A 6 5.29 -2.31 -25.42
N PRO A 7 5.65 -1.75 -24.25
CA PRO A 7 5.57 -0.30 -24.01
C PRO A 7 6.46 0.54 -24.93
N ASP A 8 7.59 -0.01 -25.37
CA ASP A 8 8.52 0.60 -26.33
C ASP A 8 8.01 0.56 -27.78
N GLY A 9 6.83 -0.02 -28.01
CA GLY A 9 6.23 -0.20 -29.33
C GLY A 9 6.73 -1.43 -30.09
N SER A 10 7.68 -2.18 -29.53
CA SER A 10 8.13 -3.42 -30.15
C SER A 10 7.02 -4.48 -30.15
N LEU A 11 7.02 -5.33 -31.17
CA LEU A 11 6.09 -6.44 -31.32
C LEU A 11 6.80 -7.76 -31.05
N ARG A 12 6.13 -8.64 -30.32
CA ARG A 12 6.52 -10.03 -30.12
C ARG A 12 5.40 -10.96 -30.58
N GLU A 13 5.79 -12.00 -31.28
CA GLU A 13 4.85 -12.98 -31.83
C GLU A 13 5.00 -14.31 -31.10
N TYR A 14 3.87 -14.92 -30.79
CA TYR A 14 3.81 -16.20 -30.10
C TYR A 14 2.79 -17.13 -30.75
N ASP A 15 3.11 -18.42 -30.81
CA ASP A 15 2.25 -19.40 -31.49
C ASP A 15 1.13 -19.95 -30.61
N GLN A 16 1.20 -19.75 -29.29
CA GLN A 16 0.23 -20.22 -28.31
C GLN A 16 -0.07 -19.13 -27.26
N PRO A 17 -1.20 -19.21 -26.53
CA PRO A 17 -1.45 -18.37 -25.37
C PRO A 17 -0.34 -18.48 -24.33
N LEU A 18 0.03 -17.36 -23.71
CA LEU A 18 1.00 -17.31 -22.61
C LEU A 18 0.45 -16.51 -21.44
N THR A 19 0.90 -16.86 -20.25
CA THR A 19 0.73 -16.03 -19.07
C THR A 19 1.58 -14.77 -19.15
N VAL A 20 1.18 -13.73 -18.40
CA VAL A 20 2.00 -12.53 -18.21
C VAL A 20 3.42 -12.88 -17.73
N HIS A 21 3.56 -13.86 -16.85
CA HIS A 21 4.86 -14.32 -16.35
C HIS A 21 5.72 -14.93 -17.46
N GLU A 22 5.15 -15.77 -18.32
CA GLU A 22 5.89 -16.37 -19.44
C GLU A 22 6.28 -15.32 -20.50
N ILE A 23 5.41 -14.33 -20.75
CA ILE A 23 5.75 -13.17 -21.58
C ILE A 23 6.95 -12.44 -20.96
N ALA A 24 6.93 -12.13 -19.66
CA ALA A 24 8.05 -11.52 -18.96
C ALA A 24 9.34 -12.35 -19.07
N ALA A 25 9.24 -13.67 -18.92
CA ALA A 25 10.38 -14.59 -19.01
C ALA A 25 10.99 -14.62 -20.41
N SER A 26 10.17 -14.52 -21.45
CA SER A 26 10.63 -14.43 -22.84
C SER A 26 11.36 -13.11 -23.13
N ILE A 27 11.07 -12.04 -22.38
CA ILE A 27 11.78 -10.76 -22.46
C ILE A 27 13.11 -10.87 -21.73
N GLY A 28 13.10 -11.42 -20.51
CA GLY A 28 14.30 -11.73 -19.76
C GLY A 28 14.00 -12.27 -18.36
N LEU A 29 14.84 -13.19 -17.89
CA LEU A 29 14.67 -13.83 -16.58
C LEU A 29 14.67 -12.84 -15.41
N GLY A 30 15.45 -11.75 -15.50
CA GLY A 30 15.45 -10.69 -14.49
C GLY A 30 14.11 -9.98 -14.38
N LEU A 31 13.47 -9.68 -15.53
CA LEU A 31 12.15 -9.06 -15.56
C LEU A 31 11.07 -10.00 -15.01
N ALA A 32 11.11 -11.28 -15.39
CA ALA A 32 10.20 -12.29 -14.85
C ALA A 32 10.33 -12.45 -13.33
N SER A 33 11.55 -12.39 -12.81
CA SER A 33 11.80 -12.44 -11.37
C SER A 33 11.33 -11.18 -10.63
N ALA A 34 11.31 -10.02 -11.30
CA ALA A 34 10.86 -8.75 -10.72
C ALA A 34 9.35 -8.49 -10.89
N ALA A 35 8.67 -9.26 -11.74
CA ALA A 35 7.25 -9.07 -12.06
C ALA A 35 6.36 -9.35 -10.85
N VAL A 36 5.51 -8.38 -10.48
CA VAL A 36 4.44 -8.56 -9.48
C VAL A 36 3.06 -8.69 -10.10
N ALA A 37 2.87 -8.18 -11.30
CA ALA A 37 1.64 -8.27 -12.08
C ALA A 37 1.93 -7.95 -13.56
N GLY A 38 0.88 -7.94 -14.37
CA GLY A 38 0.91 -7.36 -15.72
C GLY A 38 -0.18 -6.34 -15.92
N ARG A 39 -0.03 -5.56 -16.98
CA ARG A 39 -1.09 -4.72 -17.53
C ARG A 39 -1.40 -5.19 -18.94
N VAL A 40 -2.62 -5.66 -19.16
CA VAL A 40 -3.10 -6.14 -20.47
C VAL A 40 -4.17 -5.18 -20.95
N ASN A 41 -3.92 -4.51 -22.06
CA ASN A 41 -4.81 -3.48 -22.63
C ASN A 41 -5.24 -2.42 -21.60
N GLY A 42 -4.31 -2.00 -20.74
CA GLY A 42 -4.54 -1.01 -19.68
C GLY A 42 -5.05 -1.56 -18.36
N VAL A 43 -5.52 -2.82 -18.32
CA VAL A 43 -6.09 -3.45 -17.11
C VAL A 43 -5.03 -4.22 -16.34
N LEU A 44 -4.94 -4.00 -15.02
CA LEU A 44 -4.06 -4.76 -14.13
C LEU A 44 -4.56 -6.19 -13.95
N VAL A 45 -3.65 -7.16 -14.11
CA VAL A 45 -3.93 -8.60 -14.02
C VAL A 45 -2.81 -9.33 -13.29
N ASP A 46 -3.12 -10.49 -12.71
CA ASP A 46 -2.13 -11.34 -12.03
C ASP A 46 -1.07 -11.84 -13.01
N CYS A 47 0.12 -12.20 -12.51
CA CYS A 47 1.19 -12.77 -13.35
C CYS A 47 0.78 -14.07 -14.08
N GLU A 48 -0.18 -14.82 -13.55
CA GLU A 48 -0.70 -16.04 -14.17
C GLU A 48 -1.86 -15.79 -15.16
N TYR A 49 -2.25 -14.53 -15.36
CA TYR A 49 -3.27 -14.19 -16.34
C TYR A 49 -2.84 -14.60 -17.74
N MET A 50 -3.65 -15.42 -18.39
CA MET A 50 -3.39 -15.96 -19.72
C MET A 50 -3.86 -14.97 -20.80
N VAL A 51 -2.92 -14.53 -21.62
CA VAL A 51 -3.17 -13.68 -22.79
C VAL A 51 -3.43 -14.58 -24.01
N GLN A 52 -4.68 -14.59 -24.46
CA GLN A 52 -5.15 -15.50 -25.52
C GLN A 52 -5.32 -14.83 -26.90
N ALA A 53 -5.19 -13.50 -26.96
CA ALA A 53 -5.40 -12.71 -28.17
C ALA A 53 -4.39 -11.55 -28.21
N ASN A 54 -4.32 -10.88 -29.35
CA ASN A 54 -3.45 -9.73 -29.53
C ASN A 54 -3.72 -8.67 -28.45
N ALA A 55 -2.66 -8.17 -27.84
CA ALA A 55 -2.79 -7.24 -26.72
C ALA A 55 -1.56 -6.34 -26.57
N ARG A 56 -1.78 -5.17 -25.97
CA ARG A 56 -0.69 -4.39 -25.40
C ARG A 56 -0.41 -4.91 -24.00
N VAL A 57 0.83 -5.33 -23.74
CA VAL A 57 1.25 -5.88 -22.46
C VAL A 57 2.41 -5.07 -21.90
N SER A 58 2.29 -4.64 -20.64
CA SER A 58 3.42 -4.15 -19.84
C SER A 58 3.57 -5.01 -18.59
N ILE A 59 4.82 -5.27 -18.19
CA ILE A 59 5.11 -5.96 -16.94
C ILE A 59 5.14 -4.91 -15.83
N VAL A 60 4.44 -5.18 -14.72
CA VAL A 60 4.42 -4.29 -13.56
C VAL A 60 5.43 -4.79 -12.55
N THR A 61 6.33 -3.91 -12.11
CA THR A 61 7.34 -4.22 -11.09
C THR A 61 7.11 -3.40 -9.81
N PRO A 62 7.71 -3.80 -8.67
CA PRO A 62 7.65 -3.07 -7.40
C PRO A 62 8.08 -1.60 -7.45
N GLN A 63 8.79 -1.18 -8.49
CA GLN A 63 9.31 0.19 -8.63
C GLN A 63 8.24 1.16 -9.14
N GLU A 64 7.11 0.65 -9.64
CA GLU A 64 6.00 1.45 -10.14
C GLU A 64 4.95 1.66 -9.04
N PRO A 65 4.16 2.77 -9.08
CA PRO A 65 3.09 3.03 -8.11
C PRO A 65 2.10 1.87 -7.97
N ASP A 66 1.63 1.32 -9.10
CA ASP A 66 0.71 0.17 -9.10
C ASP A 66 1.38 -1.08 -8.49
N GLY A 67 2.68 -1.26 -8.70
CA GLY A 67 3.45 -2.36 -8.11
C GLY A 67 3.57 -2.25 -6.59
N LEU A 68 3.82 -1.04 -6.07
CA LEU A 68 3.81 -0.78 -4.62
C LEU A 68 2.43 -1.01 -4.01
N GLU A 69 1.36 -0.62 -4.69
CA GLU A 69 0.00 -0.90 -4.22
C GLU A 69 -0.28 -2.40 -4.16
N ILE A 70 0.15 -3.17 -5.17
CA ILE A 70 0.02 -4.64 -5.21
C ILE A 70 0.81 -5.31 -4.08
N LEU A 71 2.02 -4.82 -3.77
CA LEU A 71 2.80 -5.27 -2.62
C LEU A 71 2.02 -5.07 -1.32
N ARG A 72 1.56 -3.84 -1.06
CA ARG A 72 0.79 -3.46 0.13
C ARG A 72 -0.49 -4.28 0.26
N ARG A 73 -1.23 -4.45 -0.83
CA ARG A 73 -2.43 -5.30 -0.88
C ARG A 73 -2.10 -6.75 -0.54
N SER A 74 -0.99 -7.28 -1.03
CA SER A 74 -0.58 -8.65 -0.75
C SER A 74 -0.08 -8.85 0.69
N CYS A 75 0.52 -7.83 1.28
CA CYS A 75 0.85 -7.83 2.71
C CYS A 75 -0.38 -8.00 3.60
N THR A 76 -1.58 -7.57 3.17
CA THR A 76 -2.82 -7.80 3.94
C THR A 76 -3.10 -9.30 4.11
N LEU A 77 -2.90 -10.10 3.07
CA LEU A 77 -3.09 -11.56 3.12
C LEU A 77 -2.06 -12.24 4.00
N MET A 78 -0.80 -11.79 3.92
CA MET A 78 0.28 -12.30 4.77
C MET A 78 0.06 -11.95 6.25
N LEU A 79 -0.38 -10.73 6.54
CA LEU A 79 -0.78 -10.31 7.89
C LEU A 79 -1.94 -11.15 8.40
N ALA A 80 -2.97 -11.36 7.58
CA ALA A 80 -4.12 -12.19 7.96
C ALA A 80 -3.72 -13.64 8.25
N MET A 81 -2.83 -14.22 7.44
CA MET A 81 -2.28 -15.55 7.69
C MET A 81 -1.47 -15.61 8.98
N ALA A 82 -0.62 -14.61 9.25
CA ALA A 82 0.17 -14.53 10.47
C ALA A 82 -0.72 -14.40 11.72
N VAL A 83 -1.70 -13.49 11.69
CA VAL A 83 -2.67 -13.31 12.78
C VAL A 83 -3.47 -14.58 13.00
N LYS A 84 -3.97 -15.24 11.95
CA LYS A 84 -4.73 -16.50 12.09
C LYS A 84 -3.90 -17.63 12.70
N GLN A 85 -2.60 -17.69 12.42
CA GLN A 85 -1.71 -18.72 13.00
C GLN A 85 -1.39 -18.46 14.48
N LEU A 86 -1.29 -17.20 14.89
CA LEU A 86 -1.00 -16.82 16.29
C LEU A 86 -2.27 -16.67 17.14
N HIS A 87 -3.38 -16.29 16.52
CA HIS A 87 -4.69 -16.03 17.12
C HIS A 87 -5.77 -16.74 16.29
N PRO A 88 -5.96 -18.07 16.46
CA PRO A 88 -6.85 -18.87 15.60
C PRO A 88 -8.31 -18.42 15.54
N HIS A 89 -8.79 -17.72 16.58
CA HIS A 89 -10.15 -17.18 16.65
C HIS A 89 -10.31 -15.81 15.98
N ALA A 90 -9.22 -15.16 15.57
CA ALA A 90 -9.28 -13.90 14.86
C ALA A 90 -9.74 -14.12 13.42
N GLN A 91 -10.77 -13.39 13.01
CA GLN A 91 -11.32 -13.45 11.66
C GLN A 91 -11.08 -12.14 10.93
N MET A 92 -10.33 -12.19 9.83
CA MET A 92 -10.17 -11.06 8.93
C MET A 92 -11.53 -10.71 8.31
N ARG A 93 -11.90 -9.43 8.38
CA ARG A 93 -13.13 -8.88 7.77
C ARG A 93 -12.80 -8.14 6.48
N VAL A 94 -11.80 -7.27 6.54
CA VAL A 94 -11.37 -6.42 5.43
C VAL A 94 -9.85 -6.30 5.46
N GLY A 95 -9.24 -6.26 4.27
CA GLY A 95 -7.85 -5.85 4.10
C GLY A 95 -7.75 -4.90 2.94
N SER A 96 -6.96 -3.84 3.08
CA SER A 96 -6.76 -2.89 2.00
C SER A 96 -5.39 -2.22 2.06
N ALA A 97 -4.89 -1.82 0.90
CA ALA A 97 -3.79 -0.87 0.82
C ALA A 97 -4.31 0.52 1.23
N LEU A 98 -3.50 1.29 1.94
CA LEU A 98 -3.86 2.61 2.44
C LEU A 98 -2.63 3.50 2.50
N GLY A 99 -2.58 4.53 1.64
CA GLY A 99 -1.43 5.42 1.53
C GLY A 99 -0.13 4.64 1.36
N ASP A 100 0.84 4.90 2.24
CA ASP A 100 2.16 4.25 2.28
C ASP A 100 2.16 2.80 2.79
N GLY A 101 1.00 2.24 3.08
CA GLY A 101 0.91 0.97 3.76
C GLY A 101 -0.37 0.23 3.49
N PHE A 102 -0.82 -0.48 4.51
CA PHE A 102 -1.97 -1.36 4.47
C PHE A 102 -2.55 -1.52 5.87
N PHE A 103 -3.78 -2.02 5.94
CA PHE A 103 -4.37 -2.47 7.18
C PHE A 103 -5.20 -3.73 6.96
N CYS A 104 -5.37 -4.50 8.04
CA CYS A 104 -6.36 -5.56 8.14
C CYS A 104 -7.27 -5.28 9.34
N GLU A 105 -8.58 -5.33 9.10
CA GLU A 105 -9.60 -5.31 10.14
C GLU A 105 -9.95 -6.73 10.56
N PHE A 106 -9.90 -7.00 11.86
CA PHE A 106 -10.19 -8.29 12.45
C PHE A 106 -11.36 -8.19 13.42
N ALA A 107 -12.26 -9.16 13.34
CA ALA A 107 -13.14 -9.50 14.44
C ALA A 107 -12.39 -10.48 15.36
N VAL A 108 -12.27 -10.13 16.64
CA VAL A 108 -11.51 -10.91 17.62
C VAL A 108 -12.34 -11.16 18.87
N GLU A 109 -12.24 -12.35 19.44
CA GLU A 109 -12.81 -12.66 20.76
C GLU A 109 -11.94 -12.08 21.88
N ARG A 110 -10.62 -12.19 21.72
CA ARG A 110 -9.61 -11.59 22.60
C ARG A 110 -8.91 -10.46 21.86
N ALA A 111 -8.93 -9.26 22.42
CA ALA A 111 -8.26 -8.11 21.86
C ALA A 111 -6.76 -8.37 21.66
N LEU A 112 -6.28 -8.07 20.47
CA LEU A 112 -4.86 -7.95 20.13
C LEU A 112 -4.30 -6.73 20.87
N ALA A 113 -3.14 -6.90 21.50
CA ALA A 113 -2.41 -5.89 22.22
C ALA A 113 -1.19 -5.40 21.41
N ALA A 114 -0.67 -4.21 21.75
CA ALA A 114 0.55 -3.70 21.13
C ALA A 114 1.76 -4.64 21.31
N THR A 115 1.76 -5.46 22.37
CA THR A 115 2.77 -6.49 22.62
C THR A 115 2.72 -7.67 21.64
N ASP A 116 1.59 -7.84 20.93
CA ASP A 116 1.45 -8.89 19.91
C ASP A 116 2.09 -8.46 18.57
N LEU A 117 2.24 -7.15 18.31
CA LEU A 117 2.77 -6.63 17.05
C LEU A 117 4.15 -7.20 16.69
N PRO A 118 5.15 -7.23 17.59
CA PRO A 118 6.45 -7.83 17.25
C PRO A 118 6.36 -9.32 16.93
N LEU A 119 5.45 -10.06 17.59
CA LEU A 119 5.25 -11.49 17.34
C LEU A 119 4.59 -11.73 15.98
N ILE A 120 3.58 -10.92 15.64
CA ILE A 120 2.91 -10.97 14.34
C ILE A 120 3.89 -10.59 13.23
N GLU A 121 4.66 -9.51 13.39
CA GLU A 121 5.66 -9.08 12.42
C GLU A 121 6.73 -10.15 12.19
N ALA A 122 7.28 -10.73 13.26
CA ALA A 122 8.24 -11.83 13.16
C ALA A 122 7.64 -13.04 12.43
N ARG A 123 6.36 -13.33 12.66
CA ARG A 123 5.68 -14.40 11.94
C ARG A 123 5.49 -14.07 10.46
N MET A 124 5.13 -12.84 10.12
CA MET A 124 5.09 -12.37 8.73
C MET A 124 6.45 -12.50 8.05
N GLN A 125 7.55 -12.18 8.74
CA GLN A 125 8.91 -12.32 8.20
C GLN A 125 9.23 -13.78 7.90
N SER A 126 8.84 -14.70 8.78
CA SER A 126 8.95 -16.14 8.53
C SER A 126 8.13 -16.58 7.30
N LEU A 127 6.91 -16.08 7.14
CA LEU A 127 6.04 -16.39 5.98
C LEU A 127 6.57 -15.79 4.66
N ALA A 128 7.23 -14.64 4.71
CA ALA A 128 7.91 -14.07 3.54
C ALA A 128 9.07 -14.99 3.09
N ALA A 129 9.84 -15.53 4.05
CA ALA A 129 10.98 -16.40 3.77
C ALA A 129 10.59 -17.78 3.21
N THR A 130 9.38 -18.28 3.48
CA THR A 130 8.92 -19.60 2.99
C THR A 130 8.42 -19.62 1.55
N ASN A 131 8.31 -18.45 0.89
CA ASN A 131 7.96 -18.33 -0.54
C ASN A 131 6.63 -19.03 -0.91
N HIS A 132 5.59 -18.86 -0.10
CA HIS A 132 4.27 -19.37 -0.44
C HIS A 132 3.73 -18.70 -1.71
N SER A 133 3.08 -19.49 -2.56
CA SER A 133 2.36 -18.97 -3.72
C SER A 133 1.07 -18.26 -3.30
N ILE A 134 0.76 -17.15 -3.98
CA ILE A 134 -0.55 -16.51 -3.92
C ILE A 134 -1.21 -16.74 -5.27
N ARG A 135 -2.38 -17.36 -5.29
CA ARG A 135 -3.00 -17.87 -6.53
C ARG A 135 -4.45 -17.48 -6.61
N ARG A 136 -4.84 -16.82 -7.70
CA ARG A 136 -6.24 -16.58 -8.03
C ARG A 136 -6.90 -17.91 -8.39
N ARG A 137 -8.04 -18.18 -7.79
CA ARG A 137 -8.93 -19.29 -8.16
C ARG A 137 -9.87 -18.82 -9.28
N ALA A 138 -10.17 -19.71 -10.23
CA ALA A 138 -11.24 -19.46 -11.18
C ALA A 138 -12.58 -19.38 -10.42
N THR A 139 -13.24 -18.22 -10.51
CA THR A 139 -14.58 -17.99 -9.96
C THR A 139 -15.53 -17.58 -11.08
N SER A 140 -16.81 -17.92 -10.94
CA SER A 140 -17.87 -17.57 -11.89
C SER A 140 -18.58 -16.25 -11.57
N SER A 141 -18.17 -15.54 -10.51
CA SER A 141 -18.88 -14.33 -10.06
C SER A 141 -18.42 -13.07 -10.80
N SER A 142 -19.39 -12.20 -11.07
CA SER A 142 -19.24 -10.88 -11.70
C SER A 142 -18.91 -9.76 -10.70
N GLU A 143 -18.45 -10.10 -9.50
CA GLU A 143 -18.07 -9.12 -8.49
C GLU A 143 -16.60 -8.70 -8.66
N ASN A 144 -16.24 -7.49 -8.21
CA ASN A 144 -14.85 -7.00 -8.22
C ASN A 144 -13.91 -7.79 -7.29
N LEU A 145 -14.43 -8.76 -6.53
CA LEU A 145 -13.68 -9.64 -5.66
C LEU A 145 -13.36 -10.95 -6.38
N SER A 146 -12.17 -11.47 -6.11
CA SER A 146 -11.75 -12.79 -6.58
C SER A 146 -11.25 -13.60 -5.40
N LEU A 147 -11.38 -14.91 -5.51
CA LEU A 147 -10.91 -15.83 -4.48
C LEU A 147 -9.41 -16.08 -4.69
N TYR A 148 -8.59 -15.75 -3.70
CA TYR A 148 -7.16 -16.03 -3.69
C TYR A 148 -6.83 -17.07 -2.64
N ARG A 149 -5.92 -17.98 -2.97
CA ARG A 149 -5.35 -18.95 -2.04
C ARG A 149 -3.93 -18.54 -1.66
N LEU A 150 -3.64 -18.55 -0.36
CA LEU A 150 -2.31 -18.40 0.21
C LEU A 150 -2.13 -19.49 1.28
N GLY A 151 -1.23 -20.45 1.01
CA GLY A 151 -1.14 -21.69 1.79
C GLY A 151 -2.48 -22.46 1.74
N ASP A 152 -2.97 -22.87 2.90
CA ASP A 152 -4.23 -23.60 3.03
C ASP A 152 -5.45 -22.70 3.29
N THR A 153 -5.27 -21.37 3.24
CA THR A 153 -6.35 -20.41 3.48
C THR A 153 -6.74 -19.68 2.20
N GLU A 154 -8.04 -19.44 2.05
CA GLU A 154 -8.61 -18.69 0.95
C GLU A 154 -9.17 -17.34 1.43
N TYR A 155 -9.02 -16.32 0.60
CA TYR A 155 -9.39 -14.94 0.89
C TYR A 155 -10.17 -14.35 -0.27
N TRP A 156 -11.31 -13.73 0.01
CA TRP A 156 -12.03 -12.90 -0.95
C TRP A 156 -11.45 -11.50 -0.92
N THR A 157 -10.83 -11.08 -2.02
CA THR A 157 -10.11 -9.81 -2.12
C THR A 157 -10.06 -9.32 -3.56
N THR A 158 -9.84 -8.03 -3.74
CA THR A 158 -9.55 -7.46 -5.06
C THR A 158 -8.15 -7.90 -5.51
N GLY A 159 -8.01 -8.19 -6.80
CA GLY A 159 -6.71 -8.43 -7.42
C GLY A 159 -6.09 -7.19 -8.06
N PRO A 160 -4.89 -7.32 -8.64
CA PRO A 160 -4.02 -8.50 -8.59
C PRO A 160 -3.22 -8.59 -7.27
N HIS A 161 -2.57 -9.73 -7.05
CA HIS A 161 -1.63 -9.95 -5.96
C HIS A 161 -0.25 -10.38 -6.47
N VAL A 162 0.79 -10.18 -5.65
CA VAL A 162 2.14 -10.68 -5.97
C VAL A 162 2.12 -12.19 -6.16
N PRO A 163 2.99 -12.76 -7.03
CA PRO A 163 2.97 -14.20 -7.28
C PRO A 163 3.39 -15.03 -6.07
N THR A 164 4.27 -14.52 -5.19
CA THR A 164 4.73 -15.25 -4.01
C THR A 164 5.04 -14.33 -2.84
N THR A 165 5.03 -14.86 -1.61
CA THR A 165 5.37 -14.12 -0.40
C THR A 165 6.83 -13.66 -0.35
N LYS A 166 7.73 -14.29 -1.12
CA LYS A 166 9.15 -13.93 -1.18
C LYS A 166 9.39 -12.51 -1.68
N VAL A 167 8.45 -11.93 -2.44
CA VAL A 167 8.55 -10.55 -2.92
C VAL A 167 8.29 -9.55 -1.77
N LEU A 168 7.58 -9.96 -0.72
CA LEU A 168 7.18 -9.11 0.41
C LEU A 168 8.27 -9.06 1.48
N GLN A 169 9.39 -8.39 1.21
CA GLN A 169 10.55 -8.41 2.12
C GLN A 169 10.67 -7.17 3.00
N ALA A 170 10.22 -6.02 2.53
CA ALA A 170 10.38 -4.75 3.22
C ALA A 170 9.04 -4.25 3.74
N PHE A 171 8.66 -4.70 4.93
CA PHE A 171 7.44 -4.26 5.61
C PHE A 171 7.68 -4.05 7.10
N ALA A 172 6.76 -3.34 7.74
CA ALA A 172 6.73 -3.17 9.19
C ALA A 172 5.29 -2.99 9.66
N LEU A 173 4.97 -3.51 10.84
CA LEU A 173 3.74 -3.19 11.55
C LEU A 173 3.95 -1.93 12.40
N ASP A 174 2.90 -1.13 12.51
CA ASP A 174 2.96 0.16 13.18
C ASP A 174 2.16 0.14 14.48
N HIS A 175 0.84 -0.02 14.38
CA HIS A 175 -0.04 0.04 15.54
C HIS A 175 -1.33 -0.76 15.33
N ILE A 176 -2.10 -0.87 16.41
CA ILE A 176 -3.44 -1.46 16.43
C ILE A 176 -4.43 -0.39 16.89
N SER A 177 -5.54 -0.24 16.17
CA SER A 177 -6.65 0.65 16.55
C SER A 177 -7.94 -0.16 16.76
N GLY A 178 -8.90 0.42 17.47
CA GLY A 178 -10.21 -0.19 17.71
C GLY A 178 -10.25 -1.12 18.94
N THR A 179 -11.47 -1.56 19.30
CA THR A 179 -11.72 -2.38 20.49
C THR A 179 -12.27 -3.76 20.13
N LEU A 180 -13.47 -3.83 19.55
CA LEU A 180 -14.11 -5.08 19.11
C LEU A 180 -13.74 -5.44 17.66
N GLN A 181 -13.74 -4.43 16.78
CA GLN A 181 -13.20 -4.52 15.44
C GLN A 181 -11.85 -3.81 15.44
N GLN A 182 -10.79 -4.61 15.48
CA GLN A 182 -9.44 -4.08 15.58
C GLN A 182 -8.79 -4.01 14.21
N ARG A 183 -8.20 -2.87 13.89
CA ARG A 183 -7.39 -2.70 12.68
C ARG A 183 -5.92 -2.78 13.06
N VAL A 184 -5.20 -3.69 12.42
CA VAL A 184 -3.73 -3.77 12.49
C VAL A 184 -3.18 -3.08 11.25
N TYR A 185 -2.34 -2.06 11.45
CA TYR A 185 -1.75 -1.27 10.37
C TYR A 185 -0.27 -1.63 10.17
N GLY A 186 0.18 -1.52 8.94
CA GLY A 186 1.58 -1.66 8.59
C GLY A 186 1.93 -0.92 7.30
N THR A 187 3.21 -0.88 6.97
CA THR A 187 3.76 -0.32 5.74
C THR A 187 4.49 -1.39 4.93
N CYS A 188 4.54 -1.23 3.61
CA CYS A 188 5.32 -2.10 2.72
C CYS A 188 5.92 -1.29 1.56
N TRP A 189 7.17 -1.61 1.24
CA TRP A 189 8.02 -0.93 0.27
C TRP A 189 8.68 -1.93 -0.69
N SER A 190 9.23 -1.42 -1.79
CA SER A 190 9.89 -2.28 -2.78
C SER A 190 11.24 -2.82 -2.28
N SER A 191 11.88 -2.11 -1.33
CA SER A 191 13.18 -2.45 -0.79
C SER A 191 13.35 -2.04 0.68
N HIS A 192 14.30 -2.68 1.36
CA HIS A 192 14.67 -2.31 2.73
C HIS A 192 15.22 -0.88 2.83
N GLN A 193 15.88 -0.40 1.78
CA GLN A 193 16.39 0.97 1.72
C GLN A 193 15.25 1.99 1.71
N GLU A 194 14.20 1.75 0.91
CA GLU A 194 13.01 2.60 0.91
C GLU A 194 12.29 2.58 2.26
N LEU A 195 12.16 1.40 2.88
CA LEU A 195 11.58 1.31 4.23
C LEU A 195 12.41 2.08 5.26
N GLN A 196 13.74 2.01 5.19
CA GLN A 196 14.63 2.79 6.07
C GLN A 196 14.50 4.30 5.83
N TYR A 197 14.43 4.72 4.57
CA TYR A 197 14.22 6.11 4.20
C TYR A 197 12.87 6.63 4.72
N TRP A 198 11.81 5.84 4.57
CA TRP A 198 10.48 6.17 5.08
C TRP A 198 10.44 6.32 6.61
N ARG A 199 11.25 5.55 7.34
CA ARG A 199 11.36 5.63 8.81
C ARG A 199 12.13 6.87 9.31
N LEU A 200 12.75 7.65 8.42
CA LEU A 200 13.41 8.89 8.83
C LEU A 200 12.38 9.90 9.38
N PRO A 201 12.76 10.76 10.34
CA PRO A 201 11.85 11.75 10.90
C PRO A 201 11.22 12.63 9.82
N ALA A 202 9.90 12.64 9.80
CA ALA A 202 9.11 13.50 8.93
C ALA A 202 9.18 14.95 9.42
N HIS A 203 9.19 15.88 8.48
CA HIS A 203 9.03 17.30 8.76
C HIS A 203 7.54 17.69 8.87
N VAL A 204 6.70 16.98 8.12
CA VAL A 204 5.26 17.24 8.06
C VAL A 204 4.46 15.96 8.23
N MET A 205 3.44 16.02 9.08
CA MET A 205 2.40 14.99 9.14
C MET A 205 1.10 15.50 8.54
N VAL A 206 0.66 14.87 7.45
CA VAL A 206 -0.67 15.09 6.86
C VAL A 206 -1.68 14.21 7.59
N VAL A 207 -2.72 14.81 8.16
CA VAL A 207 -3.69 14.13 9.01
C VAL A 207 -5.07 14.20 8.35
N SER A 208 -5.65 13.06 7.99
CA SER A 208 -7.05 13.00 7.56
C SER A 208 -8.01 13.04 8.75
N MET A 209 -9.16 13.71 8.58
CA MET A 209 -10.22 13.70 9.59
C MET A 209 -10.95 12.36 9.66
N ASP A 210 -11.23 11.74 8.50
CA ASP A 210 -11.84 10.42 8.39
C ASP A 210 -11.36 9.66 7.12
N ASP A 211 -11.84 8.42 6.95
CA ASP A 211 -11.47 7.51 5.85
C ASP A 211 -11.86 8.09 4.46
N ARG A 212 -12.89 8.94 4.36
CA ARG A 212 -13.36 9.52 3.08
C ARG A 212 -12.37 10.55 2.53
N GLN A 213 -11.55 11.16 3.38
CA GLN A 213 -10.49 12.08 2.95
C GLN A 213 -9.14 11.40 2.75
N ALA A 214 -9.03 10.08 2.95
CA ALA A 214 -7.75 9.39 2.90
C ALA A 214 -7.04 9.54 1.53
N THR A 215 -7.80 9.44 0.44
CA THR A 215 -7.27 9.62 -0.93
C THR A 215 -6.72 11.03 -1.14
N TYR A 216 -7.45 12.06 -0.70
CA TYR A 216 -7.00 13.45 -0.86
C TYR A 216 -5.81 13.77 0.05
N ALA A 217 -5.83 13.29 1.30
CA ALA A 217 -4.69 13.40 2.21
C ALA A 217 -3.44 12.75 1.64
N HIS A 218 -3.56 11.56 1.04
CA HIS A 218 -2.43 10.90 0.37
C HIS A 218 -1.92 11.72 -0.83
N ALA A 219 -2.82 12.26 -1.66
CA ALA A 219 -2.44 13.11 -2.79
C ALA A 219 -1.70 14.38 -2.35
N VAL A 220 -2.12 15.00 -1.23
CA VAL A 220 -1.40 16.12 -0.59
C VAL A 220 0.00 15.68 -0.17
N THR A 221 0.13 14.54 0.52
CA THR A 221 1.44 14.00 0.95
C THR A 221 2.37 13.78 -0.24
N GLU A 222 1.89 13.19 -1.34
CA GLU A 222 2.68 12.99 -2.55
C GLU A 222 3.10 14.31 -3.19
N THR A 223 2.24 15.32 -3.16
CA THR A 223 2.56 16.66 -3.67
C THR A 223 3.66 17.32 -2.85
N LEU A 224 3.60 17.23 -1.52
CA LEU A 224 4.65 17.72 -0.62
C LEU A 224 5.98 17.00 -0.86
N ARG A 225 5.96 15.68 -1.04
CA ARG A 225 7.16 14.87 -1.33
C ARG A 225 7.81 15.26 -2.66
N ARG A 226 7.02 15.47 -3.71
CA ARG A 226 7.51 15.97 -5.00
C ARG A 226 8.13 17.35 -4.88
N GLY A 227 7.64 18.18 -3.95
CA GLY A 227 8.24 19.46 -3.56
C GLY A 227 9.49 19.34 -2.69
N GLY A 228 9.99 18.13 -2.41
CA GLY A 228 11.19 17.91 -1.59
C GLY A 228 10.95 17.91 -0.08
N VAL A 229 9.70 18.00 0.37
CA VAL A 229 9.35 17.97 1.80
C VAL A 229 9.28 16.52 2.29
N ARG A 230 9.93 16.22 3.41
CA ARG A 230 9.73 14.94 4.13
C ARG A 230 8.36 14.92 4.78
N ALA A 231 7.35 14.44 4.05
CA ALA A 231 5.98 14.35 4.53
C ALA A 231 5.52 12.89 4.70
N LEU A 232 4.72 12.63 5.73
CA LEU A 232 4.00 11.37 5.96
C LEU A 232 2.50 11.64 6.05
N ALA A 233 1.69 10.58 5.91
CA ALA A 233 0.24 10.66 6.04
C ALA A 233 -0.25 9.75 7.19
N ASP A 234 -1.06 10.32 8.08
CA ASP A 234 -1.84 9.57 9.06
C ASP A 234 -3.28 9.41 8.56
N LEU A 235 -3.51 8.29 7.89
CA LEU A 235 -4.78 7.92 7.28
C LEU A 235 -5.65 7.02 8.18
N ARG A 236 -5.29 6.87 9.46
CA ARG A 236 -5.99 5.95 10.39
C ARG A 236 -7.44 6.37 10.59
N ASN A 237 -8.34 5.43 10.83
CA ASN A 237 -9.72 5.77 11.20
C ASN A 237 -9.82 6.09 12.71
N GLU A 238 -9.25 7.22 13.12
CA GLU A 238 -9.18 7.67 14.51
C GLU A 238 -9.55 9.14 14.64
N LYS A 239 -9.94 9.56 15.86
CA LYS A 239 -10.29 10.96 16.14
C LYS A 239 -9.11 11.88 15.83
N VAL A 240 -9.34 12.87 14.95
CA VAL A 240 -8.30 13.83 14.52
C VAL A 240 -7.53 14.49 15.67
N ARG A 241 -8.19 14.79 16.81
CA ARG A 241 -7.54 15.37 17.99
C ARG A 241 -6.47 14.44 18.58
N TYR A 242 -6.70 13.14 18.56
CA TYR A 242 -5.74 12.15 19.03
C TYR A 242 -4.51 12.10 18.11
N LYS A 243 -4.74 12.01 16.79
CA LYS A 243 -3.67 12.07 15.78
C LYS A 243 -2.81 13.33 15.91
N ILE A 244 -3.46 14.50 16.02
CA ILE A 244 -2.77 15.79 16.19
C ILE A 244 -1.91 15.77 17.46
N ARG A 245 -2.46 15.34 18.60
CA ARG A 245 -1.73 15.29 19.87
C ARG A 245 -0.51 14.38 19.79
N GLN A 246 -0.62 13.22 19.14
CA GLN A 246 0.47 12.28 18.95
C GLN A 246 1.58 12.90 18.09
N HIS A 247 1.23 13.44 16.93
CA HIS A 247 2.22 13.92 15.95
C HIS A 247 2.81 15.28 16.29
N SER A 248 2.13 16.11 17.08
CA SER A 248 2.70 17.37 17.59
C SER A 248 3.92 17.15 18.50
N GLN A 249 4.22 15.91 18.89
CA GLN A 249 5.42 15.58 19.65
C GLN A 249 6.59 15.14 18.77
N THR A 250 6.33 14.83 17.49
CA THR A 250 7.29 14.13 16.61
C THR A 250 7.64 14.92 15.37
N VAL A 251 6.72 15.75 14.87
CA VAL A 251 6.93 16.55 13.65
C VAL A 251 6.76 18.04 13.94
N PRO A 252 7.52 18.94 13.28
CA PRO A 252 7.36 20.38 13.42
C PRO A 252 6.01 20.94 12.93
N TYR A 253 5.45 20.35 11.87
CA TYR A 253 4.22 20.84 11.25
C TYR A 253 3.20 19.73 11.00
N LEU A 254 1.93 20.08 11.16
CA LEU A 254 0.81 19.22 10.81
C LEU A 254 -0.04 19.90 9.74
N VAL A 255 -0.45 19.11 8.75
CA VAL A 255 -1.34 19.50 7.66
C VAL A 255 -2.65 18.74 7.82
N VAL A 256 -3.72 19.42 8.23
CA VAL A 256 -5.01 18.79 8.51
C VAL A 256 -5.91 18.86 7.27
N VAL A 257 -6.51 17.73 6.95
CA VAL A 257 -7.37 17.54 5.78
C VAL A 257 -8.75 17.08 6.22
N GLY A 258 -9.74 17.96 6.08
CA GLY A 258 -11.15 17.67 6.26
C GLY A 258 -11.96 17.76 4.96
N GLU A 259 -13.28 17.65 5.08
CA GLU A 259 -14.20 17.70 3.94
C GLU A 259 -14.12 19.04 3.19
N LYS A 260 -14.01 20.17 3.91
CA LYS A 260 -13.91 21.50 3.30
C LYS A 260 -12.60 21.69 2.55
N GLU A 261 -11.51 21.23 3.15
CA GLU A 261 -10.17 21.21 2.56
C GLU A 261 -10.16 20.40 1.25
N GLN A 262 -10.73 19.20 1.26
CA GLN A 262 -10.87 18.36 0.07
C GLN A 262 -11.73 19.02 -1.02
N ALA A 263 -12.90 19.54 -0.67
CA ALA A 263 -13.81 20.16 -1.63
C ALA A 263 -13.21 21.44 -2.25
N GLY A 264 -12.38 22.16 -1.50
CA GLY A 264 -11.78 23.42 -1.94
C GLY A 264 -10.36 23.31 -2.49
N GLY A 265 -9.73 22.13 -2.50
CA GLY A 265 -8.36 21.96 -2.97
C GLY A 265 -7.32 22.73 -2.12
N PHE A 266 -7.57 22.83 -0.81
CA PHE A 266 -6.65 23.47 0.15
C PHE A 266 -6.42 22.56 1.36
N VAL A 267 -5.57 23.00 2.28
CA VAL A 267 -5.28 22.32 3.55
C VAL A 267 -5.17 23.32 4.69
N SER A 268 -5.32 22.86 5.93
CA SER A 268 -5.10 23.67 7.13
C SER A 268 -3.75 23.35 7.76
N VAL A 269 -2.87 24.34 7.93
CA VAL A 269 -1.49 24.15 8.39
C VAL A 269 -1.31 24.65 9.82
N ARG A 270 -0.62 23.88 10.65
CA ARG A 270 -0.30 24.25 12.04
C ARG A 270 1.08 23.79 12.47
N SER A 271 1.68 24.47 13.44
CA SER A 271 2.89 24.02 14.10
C SER A 271 2.58 22.94 15.16
N ASN A 272 3.65 22.30 15.63
CA ASN A 272 3.64 21.42 16.77
C ASN A 272 3.38 22.14 18.11
N SER A 273 3.66 23.44 18.20
CA SER A 273 3.34 24.29 19.35
C SER A 273 1.87 24.75 19.39
N GLY A 274 1.11 24.46 18.33
CA GLY A 274 -0.31 24.82 18.21
C GLY A 274 -0.58 26.16 17.53
N GLU A 275 0.45 26.80 16.96
CA GLU A 275 0.29 27.97 16.09
C GLU A 275 -0.48 27.57 14.83
N ASP A 276 -1.51 28.34 14.49
CA ASP A 276 -2.36 28.10 13.33
C ASP A 276 -1.94 29.04 12.19
N PHE A 277 -1.42 28.47 11.10
CA PHE A 277 -1.03 29.22 9.90
C PHE A 277 -2.18 29.36 8.90
N GLY A 278 -3.36 28.84 9.24
CA GLY A 278 -4.58 28.97 8.46
C GLY A 278 -4.64 28.02 7.27
N ARG A 279 -5.49 28.41 6.30
CA ARG A 279 -5.76 27.61 5.11
C ARG A 279 -4.88 28.06 3.95
N MET A 280 -4.26 27.09 3.29
CA MET A 280 -3.37 27.33 2.16
C MET A 280 -3.69 26.34 1.04
N LYS A 281 -3.59 26.79 -0.22
CA LYS A 281 -3.59 25.85 -1.36
C LYS A 281 -2.42 24.89 -1.23
N VAL A 282 -2.59 23.66 -1.71
CA VAL A 282 -1.58 22.59 -1.55
C VAL A 282 -0.21 23.02 -2.10
N GLU A 283 -0.19 23.67 -3.26
CA GLU A 283 1.03 24.15 -3.92
C GLU A 283 1.72 25.24 -3.08
N ALA A 284 0.94 26.14 -2.48
CA ALA A 284 1.48 27.21 -1.63
C ALA A 284 2.11 26.67 -0.34
N VAL A 285 1.65 25.51 0.15
CA VAL A 285 2.26 24.85 1.32
C VAL A 285 3.67 24.36 1.00
N CYS A 286 3.91 23.81 -0.20
CA CYS A 286 5.25 23.41 -0.62
C CYS A 286 6.23 24.59 -0.58
N GLU A 287 5.85 25.70 -1.22
CA GLU A 287 6.68 26.91 -1.27
C GLU A 287 6.96 27.46 0.12
N TRP A 288 5.94 27.50 0.99
CA TRP A 288 6.07 27.96 2.36
C TRP A 288 7.01 27.08 3.19
N LEU A 289 6.88 25.75 3.09
CA LEU A 289 7.73 24.80 3.81
C LEU A 289 9.19 24.80 3.35
N SER A 290 9.46 25.25 2.12
CA SER A 290 10.81 25.38 1.58
C SER A 290 11.52 26.67 2.01
N GLN A 291 10.86 27.59 2.70
CA GLN A 291 11.48 28.85 3.11
C GLN A 291 12.57 28.65 4.19
N PRO A 292 13.67 29.42 4.14
CA PRO A 292 14.71 29.38 5.18
C PRO A 292 14.12 29.70 6.55
N GLY A 293 14.28 28.80 7.53
CA GLY A 293 13.72 28.92 8.88
C GLY A 293 12.44 28.12 9.13
N ILE A 294 11.76 27.66 8.06
CA ILE A 294 10.63 26.71 8.14
C ILE A 294 11.09 25.32 7.71
N ALA A 295 11.99 25.23 6.72
CA ALA A 295 12.58 23.97 6.28
C ALA A 295 13.40 23.33 7.41
N GLY A 296 13.12 22.06 7.73
CA GLY A 296 13.86 21.25 8.69
C GLY A 296 15.19 20.73 8.12
N VAL A 297 15.98 21.63 7.54
CA VAL A 297 17.33 21.41 6.99
C VAL A 297 18.27 22.42 7.62
#